data_AF-A0A7V8A9S4-F1
#
_entry.id   AF-A0A7V8A9S4-F1
#
_cell.length_a   1.000
_cell.length_b   1.000
_cell.length_c   1.000
_cell.angle_alpha   90.00
_cell.angle_beta   90.00
_cell.angle_gamma   90.00
#
_symmetry.space_group_name_H-M   'P 1'
#
loop_
_entity.id
_entity.type
_entity.pdbx_description
1 polymer ?
#
loop_
_entity_poly.entity_id
_entity_poly.type
_entity_poly.pdbx_seq_one_letter_code
_entity_poly.pdbx_strand_id
1 'polypeptide(L)' 'MTTLVKTWTYAKKRLEAAGIDSPTIDARILLVCALNIGRNDLITDPYREVARADIDKLNEFLARRELREPV' A
#
# COMPACT_ATOMS: atom_id res chain seq x y z
N MET A 1 -8.68 -14.33 -0.82
CA MET A 1 -7.21 -14.29 -0.91
C MET A 1 -6.78 -12.92 -1.43
N THR A 2 -6.11 -12.16 -0.56
CA THR A 2 -5.61 -10.80 -0.85
C THR A 2 -4.11 -10.91 -1.09
N THR A 3 -3.66 -10.48 -2.27
CA THR A 3 -2.27 -10.61 -2.71
C THR A 3 -1.57 -9.26 -2.79
N LEU A 4 -0.23 -9.23 -2.89
CA LEU A 4 0.52 -7.98 -3.04
C LEU A 4 -0.02 -7.11 -4.18
N VAL A 5 -0.24 -7.69 -5.37
CA VAL A 5 -0.76 -6.97 -6.54
C VAL A 5 -2.14 -6.35 -6.29
N LYS A 6 -3.04 -7.08 -5.61
CA LYS A 6 -4.36 -6.57 -5.25
C LYS A 6 -4.27 -5.47 -4.20
N THR A 7 -3.39 -5.64 -3.22
CA THR A 7 -3.25 -4.73 -2.07
C THR A 7 -2.69 -3.38 -2.49
N TRP A 8 -1.61 -3.33 -3.27
CA TRP A 8 -1.06 -2.05 -3.74
C TRP A 8 -2.01 -1.35 -4.73
N THR A 9 -2.73 -2.11 -5.56
CA THR A 9 -3.73 -1.55 -6.49
C THR A 9 -4.88 -0.90 -5.73
N TYR A 10 -5.34 -1.53 -4.64
CA TYR A 10 -6.34 -0.95 -3.75
C TYR A 10 -5.83 0.34 -3.10
N ALA A 11 -4.63 0.31 -2.51
CA ALA A 11 -4.01 1.46 -1.87
C ALA A 11 -3.87 2.65 -2.84
N LYS A 12 -3.38 2.39 -4.06
CA LYS A 12 -3.28 3.40 -5.12
C LYS A 12 -4.63 4.05 -5.41
N LYS A 13 -5.66 3.24 -5.69
CA LYS A 13 -7.01 3.75 -6.02
C LYS A 13 -7.60 4.59 -4.89
N ARG A 14 -7.34 4.20 -3.64
CA ARG A 14 -7.79 4.95 -2.47
C ARG A 14 -7.12 6.32 -2.39
N LEU A 15 -5.80 6.39 -2.58
CA LEU A 15 -5.07 7.67 -2.60
C LEU A 15 -5.43 8.54 -3.82
N GLU A 16 -5.70 7.95 -4.98
CA GLU A 16 -6.23 8.65 -6.15
C GLU A 16 -7.58 9.30 -5.84
N ALA A 17 -8.50 8.57 -5.21
CA ALA A 17 -9.80 9.10 -4.79
C ALA A 17 -9.69 10.22 -3.74
N ALA A 18 -8.63 10.20 -2.92
CA ALA A 18 -8.32 11.26 -1.95
C ALA A 18 -7.61 12.49 -2.57
N GLY A 19 -7.31 12.46 -3.87
CA GLY A 19 -6.62 13.55 -4.58
C GLY A 19 -5.16 13.72 -4.15
N ILE A 20 -4.49 12.64 -3.77
CA ILE A 20 -3.04 12.65 -3.52
C ILE A 20 -2.29 12.82 -4.85
N ASP A 21 -1.25 13.66 -4.88
CA ASP A 21 -0.52 13.99 -6.12
C ASP A 21 0.33 12.81 -6.65
N SER A 22 0.89 12.01 -5.75
CA SER A 22 1.80 10.88 -6.06
C SER A 22 1.26 9.51 -5.63
N PRO A 23 0.00 9.15 -5.94
CA PRO A 23 -0.69 8.03 -5.29
C PRO A 23 -0.04 6.67 -5.61
N THR A 24 0.60 6.54 -6.77
CA THR A 24 1.30 5.30 -7.15
C THR A 24 2.59 5.08 -6.35
N ILE A 25 3.36 6.14 -6.11
CA ILE A 25 4.62 6.04 -5.35
C ILE A 25 4.30 5.84 -3.87
N ASP A 26 3.39 6.66 -3.34
CA ASP A 26 2.98 6.63 -1.94
C ASP A 26 2.41 5.25 -1.57
N ALA A 27 1.48 4.71 -2.38
CA ALA A 27 0.92 3.37 -2.13
C ALA A 27 1.98 2.27 -2.05
N ARG A 28 3.02 2.34 -2.89
CA ARG A 28 4.11 1.34 -2.86
C ARG A 28 4.98 1.50 -1.62
N ILE A 29 5.33 2.72 -1.25
CA ILE A 29 6.16 2.97 -0.05
C ILE A 29 5.41 2.50 1.20
N LEU A 30 4.15 2.90 1.35
CA LEU A 30 3.33 2.55 2.50
C LEU A 30 3.11 1.04 2.62
N LEU A 31 2.88 0.33 1.50
CA LEU A 31 2.76 -1.13 1.51
C LEU A 31 4.05 -1.82 1.96
N VAL A 32 5.18 -1.43 1.38
CA VAL A 32 6.50 -2.01 1.70
C VAL A 32 6.84 -1.77 3.18
N CYS A 33 6.52 -0.58 3.70
CA CYS A 33 6.68 -0.25 5.11
C CYS A 33 5.75 -1.05 6.03
N ALA A 34 4.48 -1.23 5.64
CA ALA A 34 3.51 -1.98 6.43
C ALA A 34 3.95 -3.45 6.58
N LEU A 35 4.35 -4.09 5.48
CA LEU A 35 4.68 -5.52 5.40
C LEU A 35 6.15 -5.83 5.75
N ASN A 36 6.99 -4.81 5.93
CA ASN A 36 8.43 -4.95 6.15
C ASN A 36 9.13 -5.81 5.07
N ILE A 37 8.83 -5.53 3.80
CA ILE A 37 9.39 -6.20 2.62
C ILE A 37 10.21 -5.23 1.77
N GLY A 38 10.76 -5.68 0.64
CA GLY A 38 11.39 -4.82 -0.36
C GLY A 38 10.44 -4.45 -1.50
N ARG A 39 10.82 -3.42 -2.28
CA ARG A 39 10.09 -3.07 -3.52
C ARG A 39 10.20 -4.17 -4.58
N ASN A 40 11.27 -4.96 -4.55
CA ASN A 40 11.47 -6.07 -5.49
C ASN A 40 10.42 -7.17 -5.31
N ASP A 41 9.96 -7.42 -4.07
CA ASP A 41 8.92 -8.42 -3.80
C ASP A 41 7.62 -8.14 -4.58
N LEU A 42 7.29 -6.86 -4.80
CA LEU A 42 6.11 -6.46 -5.58
C LEU A 42 6.19 -6.88 -7.06
N ILE A 43 7.40 -7.10 -7.57
CA ILE A 43 7.68 -7.46 -8.96
C ILE A 43 7.94 -8.96 -9.08
N THR A 44 8.75 -9.51 -8.17
CA THR A 44 9.19 -10.90 -8.22
C THR A 44 8.17 -11.89 -7.68
N ASP A 45 7.29 -11.47 -6.77
CA ASP A 45 6.24 -12.31 -6.19
C ASP A 45 4.91 -11.54 -6.00
N PRO A 46 4.29 -11.05 -7.10
CA PRO A 46 3.09 -10.21 -7.01
C PRO A 46 1.86 -10.94 -6.44
N TYR A 47 1.86 -12.28 -6.46
CA TYR A 47 0.75 -13.11 -6.00
C TYR A 47 0.92 -13.59 -4.56
N ARG A 48 2.02 -13.22 -3.89
CA ARG A 48 2.22 -13.45 -2.46
C ARG A 48 1.00 -12.99 -1.66
N GLU A 49 0.55 -13.85 -0.77
CA GLU A 49 -0.54 -13.55 0.15
C GLU A 49 -0.11 -12.51 1.18
N VAL A 50 -1.04 -11.62 1.52
CA VAL A 50 -0.85 -10.58 2.54
C VAL A 50 -1.70 -10.93 3.76
N ALA A 51 -1.06 -10.94 4.94
CA ALA A 51 -1.74 -11.22 6.19
C ALA A 51 -2.71 -10.09 6.55
N ARG A 52 -3.78 -10.43 7.28
CA ARG A 52 -4.79 -9.42 7.67
C ARG A 52 -4.20 -8.30 8.52
N ALA A 53 -3.31 -8.63 9.46
CA ALA A 53 -2.63 -7.63 10.30
C ALA A 53 -1.84 -6.60 9.48
N ASP A 54 -1.21 -7.04 8.39
CA ASP A 54 -0.46 -6.15 7.49
C ASP A 54 -1.39 -5.22 6.69
N ILE A 55 -2.56 -5.73 6.31
CA ILE A 55 -3.61 -4.91 5.65
C ILE A 55 -4.12 -3.85 6.61
N ASP A 56 -4.34 -4.20 7.89
CA ASP A 56 -4.82 -3.26 8.91
C ASP A 56 -3.77 -2.14 9.13
N LYS A 57 -2.49 -2.50 9.24
CA LYS A 57 -1.38 -1.53 9.34
C LYS A 57 -1.26 -0.64 8.11
N LEU A 58 -1.42 -1.19 6.91
CA LEU A 58 -1.47 -0.40 5.68
C LEU A 58 -2.64 0.59 5.71
N ASN A 59 -3.81 0.17 6.17
CA ASN A 59 -4.99 1.05 6.23
C ASN A 59 -4.79 2.22 7.19
N GLU A 60 -4.09 2.03 8.31
CA GLU A 60 -3.70 3.12 9.22
C GLU A 60 -2.79 4.14 8.53
N PHE A 61 -1.80 3.66 7.78
CA PHE A 61 -0.91 4.52 7.01
C PHE A 61 -1.65 5.28 5.90
N LEU A 62 -2.57 4.62 5.20
CA LEU A 62 -3.40 5.28 4.18
C LEU A 62 -4.29 6.36 4.79
N ALA A 63 -4.91 6.11 5.94
CA ALA A 63 -5.75 7.10 6.62
C ALA A 63 -4.96 8.35 7.02
N ARG A 64 -3.73 8.18 7.55
CA ARG A 64 -2.81 9.30 7.82
C ARG A 64 -2.44 10.06 6.56
N ARG A 65 -2.14 9.32 5.49
CA ARG A 65 -1.77 9.93 4.21
C ARG A 65 -2.90 10.74 3.58
N GLU A 66 -4.15 10.28 3.70
CA GLU A 66 -5.36 11.00 3.27
C GLU A 66 -5.50 12.36 3.96
N LEU A 67 -5.03 12.48 5.22
CA LEU A 67 -4.94 13.73 5.97
C LEU A 67 -3.73 14.59 5.61
N ARG A 68 -3.05 14.27 4.50
CA ARG A 68 -1.85 14.96 4.01
C ARG A 68 -0.62 14.85 4.92
N GLU A 69 -0.60 13.85 5.79
CA GLU A 69 0.62 13.51 6.50
C GLU A 69 1.71 13.04 5.52
N PRO A 70 2.97 13.47 5.68
CA PRO A 70 4.09 12.99 4.86
C PRO A 70 4.27 11.46 4.95
N VAL A 71 4.76 10.88 3.85
CA VAL A 71 5.14 9.46 3.74
C VAL A 71 6.54 9.24 4.28
#